data_AF-J1H0F4-F1
#
_entry.id   AF-J1H0F4-F1
#
_cell.length_a   1.000
_cell.length_b   1.000
_cell.length_c   1.000
_cell.angle_alpha   90.00
_cell.angle_beta   90.00
_cell.angle_gamma   90.00
#
_symmetry.space_group_name_H-M   'P 1'
#
loop_
_entity.id
_entity.type
_entity.pdbx_description
1 polymer ?
#
loop_
_entity_poly.entity_id
_entity_poly.type
_entity_poly.pdbx_seq_one_letter_code
_entity_poly.pdbx_strand_id
1 'polypeptide(L)'
;MWLSAVRGQLMTKAHRTPGGVRLLGTHRLAAVARLPANLEGLTVYAPADGDGTTALEFALPGARLTLMLTVEPSRGFSGEGSLLTALAAPNTAEDADLISALLAFDPRIDESRLAREANLPEPRVRAALAVLGASGRVGWDSHEQSWFHRELPHDPDRVERDNPRLVTAQRLVDAGAVTHNGDHWLVAGDEAGYRVQGESCTCTWYVRYAGSRGPCKHVLATRLITRAEKATGTTEKAHA
;
A
#
# COMPACT_ATOMS: atom_id res chain seq x y z
N MET A 1 31.88 -9.60 -0.37
CA MET A 1 32.49 -10.30 -1.54
C MET A 1 32.18 -9.53 -2.79
N TRP A 2 32.93 -9.73 -3.88
CA TRP A 2 32.65 -9.12 -5.18
C TRP A 2 32.16 -10.18 -6.15
N LEU A 3 31.11 -9.88 -6.90
CA LEU A 3 30.60 -10.69 -8.01
C LEU A 3 31.13 -10.11 -9.32
N SER A 4 31.69 -10.97 -10.15
CA SER A 4 32.21 -10.58 -11.47
C SER A 4 31.72 -11.58 -12.51
N ALA A 5 31.35 -11.09 -13.70
CA ALA A 5 31.11 -11.95 -14.86
C ALA A 5 32.43 -12.21 -15.59
N VAL A 6 32.85 -13.47 -15.67
CA VAL A 6 34.05 -13.90 -16.39
C VAL A 6 33.63 -14.92 -17.44
N ARG A 7 33.71 -14.56 -18.72
CA ARG A 7 33.34 -15.43 -19.86
C ARG A 7 31.93 -16.03 -19.71
N GLY A 8 30.96 -15.24 -19.27
CA GLY A 8 29.57 -15.67 -19.06
C GLY A 8 29.33 -16.47 -17.77
N GLN A 9 30.35 -16.70 -16.94
CA GLN A 9 30.20 -17.34 -15.64
C GLN A 9 30.28 -16.32 -14.50
N LEU A 10 29.47 -16.53 -13.47
CA LEU A 10 29.50 -15.73 -12.26
C LEU A 10 30.64 -16.22 -11.35
N MET A 11 31.56 -15.32 -11.02
CA MET A 11 32.71 -15.61 -10.17
C MET A 11 32.69 -14.73 -8.93
N THR A 12 33.08 -15.31 -7.79
CA THR A 12 33.27 -14.58 -6.54
C THR A 12 34.73 -14.15 -6.40
N LYS A 13 34.98 -12.88 -6.11
CA LYS A 13 36.30 -12.30 -5.91
C LYS A 13 36.40 -11.65 -4.52
N ALA A 14 37.60 -11.70 -3.94
CA ALA A 14 37.88 -11.07 -2.65
C ALA A 14 38.03 -9.53 -2.76
N HIS A 15 38.44 -9.03 -3.92
CA HIS A 15 38.68 -7.62 -4.21
C HIS A 15 37.82 -7.13 -5.39
N ARG A 16 37.70 -5.80 -5.52
CA ARG A 16 36.99 -5.15 -6.63
C ARG A 16 37.66 -5.47 -7.96
N THR A 17 36.86 -5.82 -8.96
CA THR A 17 37.29 -5.98 -10.36
C THR A 17 36.54 -4.99 -11.24
N PRO A 18 37.05 -4.66 -12.45
CA PRO A 18 36.26 -3.95 -13.45
C PRO A 18 34.92 -4.66 -13.70
N GLY A 19 33.82 -3.91 -13.68
CA GLY A 19 32.46 -4.45 -13.78
C GLY A 19 32.01 -5.34 -12.62
N GLY A 20 32.79 -5.44 -11.55
CA GLY A 20 32.46 -6.23 -10.37
C GLY A 20 31.47 -5.49 -9.45
N VAL A 21 30.49 -6.21 -8.94
CA VAL A 21 29.46 -5.69 -8.02
C VAL A 21 29.72 -6.18 -6.60
N ARG A 22 29.67 -5.28 -5.62
CA ARG A 22 29.84 -5.66 -4.22
C ARG A 22 28.57 -6.32 -3.71
N LEU A 23 28.69 -7.54 -3.18
CA LEU A 23 27.59 -8.25 -2.53
C LEU A 23 27.90 -8.51 -1.06
N LEU A 24 27.01 -8.03 -0.18
CA LEU A 24 27.07 -8.21 1.26
C LEU A 24 25.78 -8.86 1.77
N GLY A 25 25.90 -9.70 2.79
CA GLY A 25 24.76 -10.43 3.35
C GLY A 25 24.20 -11.51 2.42
N THR A 26 25.06 -12.30 1.76
CA THR A 26 24.65 -13.36 0.82
C THR A 26 23.80 -14.45 1.45
N HIS A 27 23.81 -14.61 2.77
CA HIS A 27 22.86 -15.46 3.48
C HIS A 27 21.40 -15.09 3.18
N ARG A 28 21.11 -13.82 2.82
CA ARG A 28 19.78 -13.35 2.41
C ARG A 28 19.32 -13.95 1.07
N LEU A 29 20.23 -14.50 0.26
CA LEU A 29 19.89 -15.24 -0.96
C LEU A 29 19.22 -16.59 -0.68
N ALA A 30 19.16 -17.03 0.58
CA ALA A 30 18.38 -18.20 0.96
C ALA A 30 16.91 -18.11 0.49
N ALA A 31 16.35 -16.89 0.40
CA ALA A 31 15.00 -16.65 -0.11
C ALA A 31 14.79 -17.15 -1.55
N VAL A 32 15.85 -17.21 -2.36
CA VAL A 32 15.84 -17.62 -3.77
C VAL A 32 16.53 -18.97 -4.00
N ALA A 33 16.90 -19.69 -2.95
CA ALA A 33 17.67 -20.94 -3.03
C ALA A 33 16.94 -22.07 -3.80
N ARG A 34 15.63 -21.96 -4.01
CA ARG A 34 14.81 -22.95 -4.74
C ARG A 34 14.68 -22.65 -6.24
N LEU A 35 15.12 -21.48 -6.69
CA LEU A 35 15.05 -21.07 -8.09
C LEU A 35 16.06 -21.72 -9.05
N PRO A 36 17.21 -22.30 -8.64
CA PRO A 36 18.23 -22.77 -9.59
C PRO A 36 17.72 -23.76 -10.65
N ALA A 37 16.69 -24.55 -10.34
CA ALA A 37 16.10 -25.49 -11.30
C ALA A 37 15.42 -24.82 -12.51
N ASN A 38 14.99 -23.56 -12.37
CA ASN A 38 14.24 -22.81 -13.38
C ASN A 38 14.96 -21.51 -13.78
N LEU A 39 16.23 -21.34 -13.42
CA LEU A 39 16.95 -20.09 -13.66
C LEU A 39 17.48 -20.04 -15.09
N GLU A 40 17.01 -19.08 -15.88
CA GLU A 40 17.46 -18.86 -17.27
C GLU A 40 18.61 -17.83 -17.35
N GLY A 41 18.72 -16.95 -16.35
CA GLY A 41 19.73 -15.90 -16.31
C GLY A 41 19.72 -15.08 -15.03
N LEU A 42 20.80 -14.32 -14.81
CA LEU A 42 20.95 -13.38 -13.70
C LEU A 42 21.48 -12.05 -14.23
N THR A 43 20.73 -10.99 -14.01
CA THR A 43 21.18 -9.60 -14.21
C THR A 43 21.39 -8.95 -12.86
N VAL A 44 22.51 -8.23 -12.70
CA VAL A 44 22.84 -7.52 -11.47
C VAL A 44 22.87 -6.03 -11.75
N TYR A 45 22.00 -5.28 -11.08
CA TYR A 45 21.99 -3.82 -11.14
C TYR A 45 22.65 -3.26 -9.88
N ALA A 46 23.60 -2.36 -10.06
CA ALA A 46 24.27 -1.67 -8.99
C ALA A 46 24.64 -0.24 -9.42
N PRO A 47 24.85 0.69 -8.47
CA PRO A 47 25.39 2.01 -8.76
C PRO A 47 26.72 1.93 -9.52
N ALA A 48 27.01 2.94 -10.34
CA ALA A 48 28.21 2.95 -11.19
C ALA A 48 29.52 2.96 -10.39
N ASP A 49 29.53 3.58 -9.22
CA ASP A 49 30.65 3.54 -8.27
C ASP A 49 30.77 2.20 -7.52
N GLY A 50 29.75 1.34 -7.60
CA GLY A 50 29.68 0.01 -7.00
C GLY A 50 29.31 0.02 -5.51
N ASP A 51 29.02 1.19 -4.94
CA ASP A 51 28.67 1.37 -3.54
C ASP A 51 27.19 1.77 -3.41
N GLY A 52 26.35 0.83 -3.00
CA GLY A 52 24.94 1.09 -2.74
C GLY A 52 24.09 -0.17 -2.80
N THR A 53 22.77 0.03 -2.82
CA THR A 53 21.81 -1.06 -2.94
C THR A 53 22.02 -1.81 -4.26
N THR A 54 22.02 -3.14 -4.19
CA THR A 54 22.17 -4.02 -5.36
C THR A 54 20.87 -4.73 -5.62
N ALA A 55 20.41 -4.76 -6.88
CA ALA A 55 19.28 -5.58 -7.30
C ALA A 55 19.77 -6.79 -8.10
N LEU A 56 19.25 -7.96 -7.74
CA LEU A 56 19.49 -9.23 -8.42
C LEU A 56 18.20 -9.64 -9.12
N GLU A 57 18.20 -9.61 -10.45
CA GLU A 57 17.08 -10.03 -11.28
C GLU A 57 17.35 -11.44 -11.80
N PHE A 58 16.52 -12.38 -11.36
CA PHE A 58 16.52 -13.78 -11.78
C PHE A 58 15.51 -13.93 -12.91
N ALA A 59 15.99 -14.28 -14.12
CA ALA A 59 15.14 -14.62 -15.24
C ALA A 59 14.61 -16.06 -15.07
N LEU A 60 13.29 -16.22 -15.19
CA LEU A 60 12.54 -17.46 -15.03
C LEU A 60 11.61 -17.66 -16.24
N PRO A 61 11.13 -18.89 -16.51
CA PRO A 61 10.14 -19.13 -17.56
C PRO A 61 8.89 -18.26 -17.35
N GLY A 62 8.71 -17.26 -18.21
CA GLY A 62 7.55 -16.36 -18.18
C GLY A 62 7.52 -15.35 -17.03
N ALA A 63 8.60 -15.19 -16.25
CA ALA A 63 8.65 -14.25 -15.14
C ALA A 63 10.07 -13.71 -14.87
N ARG A 64 10.13 -12.59 -14.15
CA ARG A 64 11.37 -12.07 -13.55
C ARG A 64 11.14 -11.92 -12.06
N LEU A 65 12.09 -12.39 -11.25
CA LEU A 65 12.10 -12.13 -9.82
C LEU A 65 13.25 -11.19 -9.49
N THR A 66 12.94 -10.03 -8.91
CA THR A 66 13.96 -9.06 -8.47
C THR A 66 14.10 -9.09 -6.95
N LEU A 67 15.30 -9.42 -6.47
CA LEU A 67 15.68 -9.33 -5.06
C LEU A 67 16.61 -8.13 -4.87
N MET A 68 16.17 -7.13 -4.12
CA MET A 68 17.03 -6.01 -3.73
C MET A 68 17.71 -6.27 -2.38
N LEU A 69 18.99 -5.90 -2.29
CA LEU A 69 19.82 -6.01 -1.11
C LEU A 69 20.39 -4.64 -0.76
N THR A 70 20.11 -4.18 0.45
CA THR A 70 20.78 -3.03 1.05
C THR A 70 22.27 -3.28 1.24
N VAL A 71 23.05 -2.20 1.37
CA VAL A 71 24.51 -2.27 1.49
C VAL A 71 24.94 -3.13 2.68
N GLU A 72 24.24 -3.00 3.81
CA GLU A 72 24.49 -3.80 5.00
C GLU A 72 23.24 -4.56 5.43
N PRO A 73 23.38 -5.81 5.95
CA PRO A 73 22.24 -6.62 6.38
C PRO A 73 21.38 -5.96 7.47
N SER A 74 21.98 -5.18 8.35
CA SER A 74 21.32 -4.48 9.46
C SER A 74 20.64 -3.18 9.02
N ARG A 75 20.92 -2.67 7.80
CA ARG A 75 20.30 -1.45 7.26
C ARG A 75 19.04 -1.80 6.47
N GLY A 76 17.95 -1.10 6.80
CA GLY A 76 16.74 -1.09 5.99
C GLY A 76 16.82 -0.09 4.83
N PHE A 77 15.99 -0.26 3.80
CA PHE A 77 15.99 0.60 2.61
C PHE A 77 15.75 2.08 2.91
N SER A 78 14.88 2.40 3.88
CA SER A 78 14.65 3.78 4.32
C SER A 78 15.90 4.45 4.91
N GLY A 79 16.86 3.66 5.40
CA GLY A 79 18.13 4.15 5.95
C GLY A 79 19.25 4.33 4.92
N GLU A 80 19.06 3.94 3.65
CA GLU A 80 20.05 4.12 2.57
C GLU A 80 20.09 5.56 2.06
N GLY A 81 19.02 6.33 2.27
CA GLY A 81 19.00 7.78 2.03
C GLY A 81 19.04 8.23 0.57
N SER A 82 19.06 7.32 -0.40
CA SER A 82 19.21 7.63 -1.84
C SER A 82 18.12 8.54 -2.42
N LEU A 83 16.93 8.54 -1.82
CA LEU A 83 15.81 9.40 -2.22
C LEU A 83 15.77 10.74 -1.46
N LEU A 84 16.55 10.93 -0.39
CA LEU A 84 16.39 12.06 0.53
C LEU A 84 16.55 13.43 -0.15
N THR A 85 17.48 13.57 -1.09
CA THR A 85 17.65 14.82 -1.86
C THR A 85 16.40 15.15 -2.68
N ALA A 86 15.77 14.16 -3.30
CA ALA A 86 14.53 14.33 -4.04
C ALA A 86 13.36 14.66 -3.10
N LEU A 87 13.25 13.94 -1.97
CA LEU A 87 12.21 14.17 -0.97
C LEU A 87 12.31 15.54 -0.28
N ALA A 88 13.53 16.09 -0.16
CA ALA A 88 13.78 17.39 0.46
C ALA A 88 13.68 18.57 -0.53
N ALA A 89 13.39 18.33 -1.81
CA ALA A 89 13.26 19.40 -2.78
C ALA A 89 12.01 20.27 -2.49
N PRO A 90 12.03 21.58 -2.84
CA PRO A 90 10.88 22.45 -2.60
C PRO A 90 9.63 21.97 -3.33
N ASN A 91 8.48 22.11 -2.66
CA ASN A 91 7.14 21.79 -3.19
C ASN A 91 6.90 20.31 -3.57
N THR A 92 7.80 19.40 -3.18
CA THR A 92 7.74 18.00 -3.65
C THR A 92 6.51 17.26 -3.12
N ALA A 93 5.99 17.64 -1.94
CA ALA A 93 4.77 17.06 -1.39
C ALA A 93 3.54 17.47 -2.22
N GLU A 94 3.39 18.76 -2.53
CA GLU A 94 2.30 19.24 -3.38
C GLU A 94 2.40 18.67 -4.81
N ASP A 95 3.62 18.57 -5.35
CA ASP A 95 3.84 17.95 -6.66
C ASP A 95 3.48 16.46 -6.64
N ALA A 96 3.77 15.74 -5.55
CA ALA A 96 3.38 14.34 -5.40
C ALA A 96 1.87 14.16 -5.39
N ASP A 97 1.12 15.04 -4.71
CA ASP A 97 -0.34 15.01 -4.72
C ASP A 97 -0.90 15.28 -6.12
N LEU A 98 -0.36 16.27 -6.84
CA LEU A 98 -0.75 16.58 -8.21
C LEU A 98 -0.45 15.40 -9.15
N ILE A 99 0.78 14.87 -9.13
CA ILE A 99 1.19 13.76 -9.97
C ILE A 99 0.36 12.50 -9.66
N SER A 100 0.10 12.23 -8.38
CA SER A 100 -0.77 11.12 -7.94
C SER A 100 -2.17 11.20 -8.54
N ALA A 101 -2.71 12.40 -8.77
CA ALA A 101 -4.01 12.59 -9.40
C ALA A 101 -4.00 12.39 -10.93
N LEU A 102 -2.84 12.58 -11.58
CA LEU A 102 -2.65 12.41 -13.03
C LEU A 102 -2.24 10.98 -13.44
N LEU A 103 -1.88 10.16 -12.46
CA LEU A 103 -1.57 8.75 -12.62
C LEU A 103 -2.81 7.99 -13.15
N ALA A 104 -2.66 7.27 -14.28
CA ALA A 104 -3.78 6.71 -15.06
C ALA A 104 -3.86 5.17 -15.11
N PHE A 105 -3.30 4.48 -14.10
CA PHE A 105 -3.15 3.01 -14.06
C PHE A 105 -2.43 2.40 -15.27
N ASP A 106 -1.59 3.21 -15.94
CA ASP A 106 -0.77 2.74 -17.04
C ASP A 106 0.26 1.72 -16.54
N PRO A 107 0.59 0.68 -17.33
CA PRO A 107 1.61 -0.30 -16.94
C PRO A 107 3.00 0.32 -16.82
N ARG A 108 3.22 1.48 -17.46
CA ARG A 108 4.43 2.29 -17.37
C ARG A 108 4.03 3.75 -17.22
N ILE A 109 4.69 4.45 -16.31
CA ILE A 109 4.47 5.86 -16.06
C ILE A 109 5.37 6.67 -17.01
N ASP A 110 4.77 7.49 -17.85
CA ASP A 110 5.47 8.40 -18.78
C ASP A 110 5.74 9.75 -18.08
N GLU A 111 7.01 9.96 -17.69
CA GLU A 111 7.46 11.19 -17.03
C GLU A 111 7.24 12.45 -17.89
N SER A 112 7.44 12.35 -19.20
CA SER A 112 7.30 13.50 -20.11
C SER A 112 5.82 13.83 -20.35
N ARG A 113 4.93 12.83 -20.39
CA ARG A 113 3.48 13.05 -20.37
C ARG A 113 3.05 13.77 -19.09
N LEU A 114 3.47 13.26 -17.94
CA LEU A 114 3.17 13.85 -16.65
C LEU A 114 3.68 15.29 -16.53
N ALA A 115 4.89 15.57 -17.01
CA ALA A 115 5.45 16.92 -17.05
C ALA A 115 4.57 17.90 -17.83
N ARG A 116 4.08 17.48 -19.02
CA ARG A 116 3.18 18.30 -19.84
C ARG A 116 1.83 18.52 -19.16
N GLU A 117 1.21 17.46 -18.64
CA GLU A 117 -0.13 17.54 -18.02
C GLU A 117 -0.13 18.31 -16.71
N ALA A 118 0.90 18.14 -15.88
CA ALA A 118 1.07 18.85 -14.62
C ALA A 118 1.58 20.29 -14.80
N ASN A 119 2.04 20.65 -16.01
CA ASN A 119 2.78 21.88 -16.29
C ASN A 119 3.99 22.03 -15.33
N LEU A 120 4.73 20.93 -15.13
CA LEU A 120 5.91 20.85 -14.27
C LEU A 120 7.15 20.49 -15.09
N PRO A 121 8.34 21.01 -14.73
CA PRO A 121 9.59 20.52 -15.31
C PRO A 121 9.86 19.08 -14.86
N GLU A 122 10.40 18.24 -15.75
CA GLU A 122 10.64 16.81 -15.47
C GLU A 122 11.42 16.52 -14.16
N PRO A 123 12.41 17.31 -13.73
CA PRO A 123 13.05 17.09 -12.43
C PRO A 123 12.09 17.14 -11.24
N ARG A 124 11.04 17.99 -11.29
CA ARG A 124 10.01 18.04 -10.24
C ARG A 124 9.09 16.83 -10.31
N VAL A 125 8.76 16.36 -11.52
CA VAL A 125 8.03 15.09 -11.70
C VAL A 125 8.80 13.92 -11.12
N ARG A 126 10.12 13.82 -11.38
CA ARG A 126 10.97 12.78 -10.79
C ARG A 126 11.04 12.86 -9.27
N ALA A 127 11.10 14.07 -8.70
CA ALA A 127 11.08 14.26 -7.25
C ALA A 127 9.73 13.82 -6.64
N ALA A 128 8.61 14.18 -7.28
CA ALA A 128 7.28 13.73 -6.91
C ALA A 128 7.13 12.20 -6.98
N LEU A 129 7.62 11.57 -8.05
CA LEU A 129 7.64 10.11 -8.18
C LEU A 129 8.52 9.45 -7.11
N ALA A 130 9.60 10.07 -6.66
CA ALA A 130 10.38 9.59 -5.52
C ALA A 130 9.56 9.59 -4.21
N VAL A 131 8.73 10.62 -3.96
CA VAL A 131 7.79 10.64 -2.81
C VAL A 131 6.76 9.53 -2.92
N LEU A 132 6.16 9.37 -4.11
CA LEU A 132 5.17 8.31 -4.36
C LEU A 132 5.80 6.91 -4.25
N GLY A 133 7.06 6.75 -4.65
CA GLY A 133 7.83 5.53 -4.49
C GLY A 133 8.13 5.22 -3.02
N ALA A 134 8.56 6.23 -2.26
CA ALA A 134 8.80 6.10 -0.82
C ALA A 134 7.53 5.77 -0.02
N SER A 135 6.36 6.24 -0.46
CA SER A 135 5.06 5.89 0.11
C SER A 135 4.45 4.58 -0.43
N GLY A 136 5.14 3.93 -1.37
CA GLY A 136 4.77 2.61 -1.91
C GLY A 136 3.64 2.62 -2.94
N ARG A 137 3.28 3.80 -3.48
CA ARG A 137 2.25 4.02 -4.50
C ARG A 137 2.74 3.73 -5.93
N VAL A 138 4.04 3.89 -6.17
CA VAL A 138 4.71 3.53 -7.41
C VAL A 138 5.95 2.69 -7.11
N GLY A 139 6.44 1.94 -8.09
CA GLY A 139 7.70 1.22 -8.02
C GLY A 139 8.58 1.55 -9.23
N TRP A 140 9.87 1.27 -9.12
CA TRP A 140 10.82 1.35 -10.24
C TRP A 140 11.14 -0.06 -10.74
N ASP A 141 10.97 -0.29 -12.04
CA ASP A 141 11.37 -1.53 -12.71
C ASP A 141 12.77 -1.36 -13.32
N SER A 142 13.77 -2.08 -12.78
CA SER A 142 15.15 -2.03 -13.27
C SER A 142 15.34 -2.67 -14.64
N HIS A 143 14.45 -3.55 -15.09
CA HIS A 143 14.52 -4.12 -16.43
C HIS A 143 14.01 -3.12 -17.47
N GLU A 144 12.80 -2.60 -17.24
CA GLU A 144 12.14 -1.67 -18.16
C GLU A 144 12.68 -0.24 -18.05
N GLN A 145 13.45 0.06 -16.99
CA GLN A 145 13.96 1.40 -16.67
C GLN A 145 12.83 2.43 -16.63
N SER A 146 11.73 2.06 -15.96
CA SER A 146 10.53 2.90 -15.89
C SER A 146 9.83 2.76 -14.54
N TRP A 147 9.14 3.83 -14.15
CA TRP A 147 8.19 3.79 -13.05
C TRP A 147 6.94 3.00 -13.44
N PHE A 148 6.37 2.26 -12.48
CA PHE A 148 5.11 1.54 -12.63
C PHE A 148 4.20 1.77 -11.43
N HIS A 149 2.89 1.62 -11.63
CA HIS A 149 1.91 1.73 -10.56
C HIS A 149 2.01 0.56 -9.59
N ARG A 150 2.03 0.84 -8.28
CA ARG A 150 2.02 -0.17 -7.23
C ARG A 150 0.78 0.01 -6.37
N GLU A 151 -0.29 -0.70 -6.72
CA GLU A 151 -1.39 -0.88 -5.78
C GLU A 151 -1.01 -1.94 -4.74
N LEU A 152 -1.29 -1.67 -3.47
CA LEU A 152 -1.32 -2.72 -2.47
C LEU A 152 -2.51 -3.64 -2.80
N PRO A 153 -2.34 -4.97 -2.70
CA PRO A 153 -3.46 -5.88 -2.92
C PRO A 153 -4.68 -5.46 -2.10
N HIS A 154 -5.81 -5.26 -2.76
CA HIS A 154 -7.08 -5.06 -2.08
C HIS A 154 -7.46 -6.39 -1.41
N ASP A 155 -7.59 -6.38 -0.09
CA ASP A 155 -8.12 -7.48 0.71
C ASP A 155 -9.50 -7.06 1.21
N PRO A 156 -10.59 -7.49 0.54
CA PRO A 156 -11.96 -7.13 0.93
C PRO A 156 -12.26 -7.59 2.37
N ASP A 157 -11.80 -8.78 2.76
CA ASP A 157 -12.04 -9.37 4.08
C ASP A 157 -11.33 -8.59 5.18
N ARG A 158 -10.26 -7.86 4.85
CA ARG A 158 -9.55 -6.99 5.79
C ARG A 158 -10.44 -5.87 6.32
N VAL A 159 -11.36 -5.33 5.52
CA VAL A 159 -12.30 -4.30 5.98
C VAL A 159 -13.17 -4.86 7.10
N GLU A 160 -13.66 -6.09 6.95
CA GLU A 160 -14.46 -6.75 7.99
C GLU A 160 -13.63 -7.09 9.24
N ARG A 161 -12.42 -7.64 9.06
CA ARG A 161 -11.50 -7.97 10.16
C ARG A 161 -11.11 -6.74 10.99
N ASP A 162 -10.82 -5.63 10.32
CA ASP A 162 -10.33 -4.40 10.97
C ASP A 162 -11.48 -3.58 11.59
N ASN A 163 -12.74 -3.88 11.26
CA ASN A 163 -13.93 -3.13 11.71
C ASN A 163 -14.99 -4.01 12.40
N PRO A 164 -14.66 -4.72 13.50
CA PRO A 164 -15.58 -5.67 14.15
C PRO A 164 -16.88 -5.02 14.68
N ARG A 165 -16.86 -3.72 15.02
CA ARG A 165 -18.07 -2.97 15.42
C ARG A 165 -19.05 -2.80 14.27
N LEU A 166 -18.55 -2.59 13.04
CA LEU A 166 -19.37 -2.47 11.83
C LEU A 166 -19.96 -3.84 11.46
N VAL A 167 -19.13 -4.89 11.48
CA VAL A 167 -19.59 -6.27 11.22
C VAL A 167 -20.71 -6.66 12.19
N THR A 168 -20.55 -6.37 13.49
CA THR A 168 -21.59 -6.68 14.47
C THR A 168 -22.84 -5.82 14.28
N ALA A 169 -22.69 -4.56 13.88
CA ALA A 169 -23.83 -3.69 13.57
C ALA A 169 -24.65 -4.23 12.38
N GLN A 170 -23.98 -4.69 11.32
CA GLN A 170 -24.64 -5.28 10.16
C GLN A 170 -25.41 -6.54 10.56
N ARG A 171 -24.79 -7.44 11.34
CA ARG A 171 -25.47 -8.64 11.86
C ARG A 171 -26.72 -8.33 12.69
N LEU A 172 -26.72 -7.25 13.47
CA LEU A 172 -27.90 -6.81 14.23
C LEU A 172 -29.03 -6.36 13.29
N VAL A 173 -28.71 -5.68 12.20
CA VAL A 173 -29.69 -5.28 11.19
C VAL A 173 -30.23 -6.50 10.46
N ASP A 174 -29.36 -7.39 9.99
CA ASP A 174 -29.73 -8.59 9.24
C ASP A 174 -30.61 -9.55 10.08
N ALA A 175 -30.39 -9.58 11.39
CA ALA A 175 -31.19 -10.36 12.33
C ALA A 175 -32.54 -9.69 12.70
N GLY A 176 -32.86 -8.52 12.15
CA GLY A 176 -34.06 -7.75 12.54
C GLY A 176 -34.03 -7.30 14.00
N ALA A 177 -32.84 -7.18 14.59
CA ALA A 177 -32.64 -6.99 16.02
C ALA A 177 -32.68 -5.52 16.46
N VAL A 178 -33.17 -4.62 15.61
CA VAL A 178 -33.29 -3.20 15.95
C VAL A 178 -34.67 -2.68 15.58
N THR A 179 -35.37 -2.20 16.59
CA THR A 179 -36.79 -1.86 16.56
C THR A 179 -37.01 -0.42 16.99
N HIS A 180 -37.87 0.28 16.27
CA HIS A 180 -38.26 1.64 16.63
C HIS A 180 -39.20 1.63 17.86
N ASN A 181 -38.94 2.50 18.83
CA ASN A 181 -39.77 2.66 20.03
C ASN A 181 -39.94 4.14 20.38
N GLY A 182 -40.96 4.77 19.80
CA GLY A 182 -41.26 6.18 20.04
C GLY A 182 -40.15 7.12 19.54
N ASP A 183 -39.42 7.74 20.46
CA ASP A 183 -38.35 8.71 20.18
C ASP A 183 -36.94 8.10 20.15
N HIS A 184 -36.83 6.79 20.35
CA HIS A 184 -35.57 6.06 20.41
C HIS A 184 -35.68 4.70 19.70
N TRP A 185 -34.52 4.08 19.51
CA TRP A 185 -34.40 2.71 19.02
C TRP A 185 -34.07 1.78 20.18
N LEU A 186 -34.65 0.59 20.14
CA LEU A 186 -34.23 -0.55 20.95
C LEU A 186 -33.43 -1.50 20.07
N VAL A 187 -32.22 -1.85 20.50
CA VAL A 187 -31.35 -2.81 19.81
C VAL A 187 -31.15 -4.01 20.72
N ALA A 188 -31.40 -5.22 20.21
CA ALA A 188 -31.27 -6.44 20.99
C ALA A 188 -29.85 -6.59 21.55
N GLY A 189 -29.77 -7.10 22.77
CA GLY A 189 -28.55 -7.17 23.57
C GLY A 189 -28.75 -8.17 24.70
N ASP A 190 -28.24 -7.83 25.89
CA ASP A 190 -28.51 -8.60 27.11
C ASP A 190 -30.01 -8.48 27.52
N GLU A 191 -30.39 -8.92 28.72
CA GLU A 191 -31.80 -9.13 29.14
C GLU A 191 -32.83 -8.03 28.78
N ALA A 192 -32.43 -6.75 28.74
CA ALA A 192 -33.33 -5.62 28.44
C ALA A 192 -33.07 -4.94 27.07
N GLY A 193 -32.06 -5.37 26.31
CA GLY A 193 -31.59 -4.66 25.12
C GLY A 193 -30.94 -3.30 25.43
N TYR A 194 -30.50 -2.60 24.38
CA TYR A 194 -29.84 -1.30 24.48
C TYR A 194 -30.69 -0.21 23.81
N ARG A 195 -30.90 0.90 24.53
CA ARG A 195 -31.59 2.08 24.01
C ARG A 195 -30.59 2.96 23.28
N VAL A 196 -30.95 3.38 22.07
CA VAL A 196 -30.20 4.32 21.23
C VAL A 196 -31.07 5.52 20.90
N GLN A 197 -30.61 6.72 21.24
CA GLN A 197 -31.32 7.97 20.94
C GLN A 197 -30.35 8.98 20.33
N GLY A 198 -30.58 9.32 19.06
CA GLY A 198 -29.61 10.06 18.25
C GLY A 198 -28.26 9.34 18.22
N GLU A 199 -27.22 10.02 18.72
CA GLU A 199 -25.84 9.50 18.80
C GLU A 199 -25.52 8.84 20.15
N SER A 200 -26.49 8.80 21.07
CA SER A 200 -26.32 8.24 22.41
C SER A 200 -26.79 6.79 22.51
N CYS A 201 -26.14 6.01 23.38
CA CYS A 201 -26.50 4.62 23.62
C CYS A 201 -26.30 4.21 25.09
N THR A 202 -27.13 3.30 25.60
CA THR A 202 -27.01 2.80 26.98
C THR A 202 -25.95 1.70 27.15
N CYS A 203 -25.24 1.29 26.10
CA CYS A 203 -24.22 0.24 26.19
C CYS A 203 -22.91 0.71 26.84
N THR A 204 -22.18 -0.23 27.42
CA THR A 204 -20.91 0.02 28.13
C THR A 204 -19.88 0.80 27.30
N TRP A 205 -19.81 0.55 25.99
CA TRP A 205 -18.91 1.30 25.10
C TRP A 205 -19.22 2.80 25.11
N TYR A 206 -20.49 3.15 24.97
CA TYR A 206 -20.90 4.56 24.96
C TYR A 206 -20.77 5.17 26.34
N VAL A 207 -21.17 4.46 27.40
CA VAL A 207 -20.98 4.92 28.79
C VAL A 207 -19.51 5.25 29.07
N ARG A 208 -18.58 4.46 28.52
CA ARG A 208 -17.14 4.65 28.76
C ARG A 208 -16.50 5.74 27.91
N TYR A 209 -16.95 5.93 26.66
CA TYR A 209 -16.24 6.77 25.70
C TYR A 209 -17.06 7.97 25.19
N ALA A 210 -18.38 8.01 25.40
CA ALA A 210 -19.28 9.09 25.01
C ALA A 210 -19.03 9.63 23.59
N GLY A 211 -18.76 8.74 22.63
CA GLY A 211 -18.51 9.10 21.22
C GLY A 211 -17.06 9.48 20.88
N SER A 212 -16.17 9.71 21.86
CA SER A 212 -14.75 10.08 21.62
C SER A 212 -13.95 9.04 20.84
N ARG A 213 -14.41 7.78 20.81
CA ARG A 213 -13.81 6.68 20.03
C ARG A 213 -14.73 6.17 18.93
N GLY A 214 -15.58 7.06 18.42
CA GLY A 214 -16.61 6.76 17.43
C GLY A 214 -17.78 5.95 18.01
N PRO A 215 -18.81 5.72 17.18
CA PRO A 215 -20.06 5.09 17.58
C PRO A 215 -19.86 3.63 18.04
N CYS A 216 -20.72 3.18 18.94
CA CYS A 216 -20.82 1.75 19.25
C CYS A 216 -21.54 1.00 18.13
N LYS A 217 -21.51 -0.34 18.18
CA LYS A 217 -22.23 -1.21 17.23
C LYS A 217 -23.74 -0.92 17.15
N HIS A 218 -24.38 -0.51 18.26
CA HIS A 218 -25.82 -0.22 18.29
C HIS A 218 -26.17 1.08 17.57
N VAL A 219 -25.41 2.16 17.80
CA VAL A 219 -25.56 3.43 17.07
C VAL A 219 -25.27 3.23 15.58
N LEU A 220 -24.29 2.38 15.24
CA LEU A 220 -24.04 2.00 13.85
C LEU A 220 -25.23 1.26 13.24
N ALA A 221 -25.84 0.31 13.94
CA ALA A 221 -26.99 -0.45 13.45
C ALA A 221 -28.20 0.45 13.17
N THR A 222 -28.52 1.40 14.07
CA THR A 222 -29.62 2.34 13.85
C THR A 222 -29.36 3.28 12.67
N ARG A 223 -28.10 3.73 12.49
CA ARG A 223 -27.69 4.54 11.32
C ARG A 223 -27.86 3.77 10.02
N LEU A 224 -27.52 2.48 9.98
CA LEU A 224 -27.66 1.63 8.80
C LEU A 224 -29.14 1.51 8.40
N ILE A 225 -30.03 1.20 9.36
CA ILE A 225 -31.48 1.11 9.10
C ILE A 225 -32.05 2.46 8.66
N THR A 226 -31.73 3.54 9.37
CA THR A 226 -32.25 4.88 9.01
C THR A 226 -31.81 5.30 7.60
N ARG A 227 -30.59 4.93 7.19
CA ARG A 227 -30.09 5.19 5.82
C ARG A 227 -30.82 4.34 4.79
N ALA A 228 -31.04 3.06 5.08
CA ALA A 228 -31.79 2.16 4.21
C ALA A 228 -33.24 2.61 4.02
N GLU A 229 -33.94 2.98 5.11
CA GLU A 229 -35.31 3.52 5.07
C GLU A 229 -35.39 4.80 4.21
N LYS A 230 -34.43 5.72 4.38
CA LYS A 230 -34.35 6.94 3.56
C LYS A 230 -34.09 6.65 2.08
N ALA A 231 -33.23 5.69 1.77
CA ALA A 231 -32.95 5.29 0.38
C ALA A 231 -34.19 4.67 -0.29
N THR A 232 -34.92 3.83 0.44
CA THR A 232 -36.14 3.17 -0.05
C THR A 232 -37.27 4.18 -0.26
N GLY A 233 -37.51 5.08 0.70
CA GLY A 233 -38.53 6.13 0.58
C GLY A 233 -38.22 7.22 -0.44
N THR A 234 -36.95 7.41 -0.81
CA THR A 234 -36.56 8.30 -1.93
C THR A 234 -36.83 7.65 -3.28
N THR A 235 -36.64 6.33 -3.37
CA THR A 235 -36.85 5.56 -4.61
C THR A 235 -38.34 5.45 -4.95
N GLU A 236 -39.20 5.25 -3.94
CA GLU A 236 -40.67 5.25 -4.10
C GLU A 236 -41.22 6.62 -4.51
N LYS A 237 -40.69 7.72 -3.97
CA LYS A 237 -41.07 9.09 -4.38
C LYS A 237 -40.57 9.50 -5.76
N ALA A 238 -39.54 8.85 -6.29
CA ALA A 238 -39.02 9.11 -7.63
C ALA A 238 -39.77 8.34 -8.73
N HIS A 239 -40.55 7.31 -8.36
CA HIS A 239 -41.36 6.49 -9.28
C HIS A 239 -42.86 6.79 -9.20
N ALA A 240 -43.29 7.73 -8.35
CA ALA A 240 -44.64 8.25 -8.25
C ALA A 240 -44.74 9.62 -8.92
#